data_AF-A0A925X5K6-F1
#
_entry.id   AF-A0A925X5K6-F1
#
_cell.length_a   1.000
_cell.length_b   1.000
_cell.length_c   1.000
_cell.angle_alpha   90.00
_cell.angle_beta   90.00
_cell.angle_gamma   90.00
#
_symmetry.space_group_name_H-M   'P 1'
#
loop_
_entity.id
_entity.type
_entity.pdbx_description
1 polymer ?
#
loop_
_entity_poly.entity_id
_entity_poly.type
_entity_poly.pdbx_seq_one_letter_code
_entity_poly.pdbx_strand_id
1 'polypeptide(L)'
;MTNADDIVLIVPAGRGAAKQAQLFDRYHCQNRGSFQPFQYIAFYERGNIEIYARVADPPEHDVVMSARSDLRALTKHTQDHNGNPNQAHSLYRLLDVRRLDPAISNDSRTGDGREVAFVQNQRYTTLGRVLSARTTSELV
;
A
#
# COMPACT_ATOMS: atom_id res chain seq x y z
N MET A 1 14.42 -15.33 -2.15
CA MET A 1 15.13 -14.87 -0.95
C MET A 1 14.67 -13.46 -0.64
N THR A 2 14.36 -13.17 0.61
CA THR A 2 14.04 -11.82 1.11
C THR A 2 15.34 -11.04 1.31
N ASN A 3 15.48 -9.84 0.75
CA ASN A 3 16.65 -8.99 0.97
C ASN A 3 16.27 -7.78 1.83
N ALA A 4 17.08 -7.45 2.84
CA ALA A 4 16.81 -6.33 3.75
C ALA A 4 16.82 -4.98 3.01
N ASP A 5 17.56 -4.88 1.90
CA ASP A 5 17.65 -3.66 1.08
C ASP A 5 16.57 -3.58 0.00
N ASP A 6 15.66 -4.57 -0.07
CA ASP A 6 14.53 -4.53 -1.00
C ASP A 6 13.67 -3.29 -0.72
N ILE A 7 13.33 -2.55 -1.78
CA ILE A 7 12.60 -1.30 -1.68
C ILE A 7 11.13 -1.58 -1.39
N VAL A 8 10.61 -0.89 -0.36
CA VAL A 8 9.21 -0.89 0.02
C VAL A 8 8.59 0.46 -0.36
N LEU A 9 7.54 0.42 -1.19
CA LEU A 9 6.65 1.56 -1.40
C LEU A 9 5.62 1.61 -0.27
N ILE A 10 5.55 2.72 0.45
CA ILE A 10 4.51 3.02 1.45
C ILE A 10 3.45 3.88 0.77
N VAL A 11 2.24 3.33 0.62
CA VAL A 11 1.13 4.02 -0.04
C VAL A 11 0.20 4.68 0.99
N PRO A 12 -0.28 5.92 0.74
CA PRO A 12 -1.45 6.43 1.44
C PRO A 12 -2.64 5.53 1.12
N ALA A 13 -3.04 4.72 2.09
CA ALA A 13 -4.19 3.86 1.96
C ALA A 13 -5.45 4.64 2.36
N GLY A 14 -6.32 4.89 1.37
CA GLY A 14 -7.71 5.25 1.65
C GLY A 14 -8.42 4.13 2.42
N ARG A 15 -9.62 4.42 2.95
CA ARG A 15 -10.38 3.45 3.75
C ARG A 15 -10.49 2.12 3.00
N GLY A 16 -9.96 1.05 3.61
CA GLY A 16 -10.13 -0.31 3.12
C GLY A 16 -9.13 -0.79 2.08
N ALA A 17 -8.10 -0.01 1.72
CA ALA A 17 -7.05 -0.49 0.81
C ALA A 17 -6.15 -1.57 1.46
N ALA A 18 -5.86 -1.45 2.77
CA ALA A 18 -5.15 -2.50 3.51
C ALA A 18 -6.00 -3.78 3.59
N LYS A 19 -7.29 -3.63 3.90
CA LYS A 19 -8.26 -4.74 3.90
C LYS A 19 -8.41 -5.38 2.52
N GLN A 20 -8.37 -4.59 1.45
CA GLN A 20 -8.39 -5.08 0.07
C GLN A 20 -7.18 -5.98 -0.20
N ALA A 21 -5.99 -5.54 0.18
CA ALA A 21 -4.77 -6.33 0.03
C ALA A 21 -4.89 -7.68 0.73
N GLN A 22 -5.38 -7.69 1.98
CA GLN A 22 -5.57 -8.93 2.75
C GLN A 22 -6.63 -9.87 2.19
N LEU A 23 -7.72 -9.35 1.63
CA LEU A 23 -8.84 -10.17 1.17
C LEU A 23 -8.67 -10.71 -0.25
N PHE A 24 -7.95 -9.99 -1.09
CA PHE A 24 -7.93 -10.26 -2.53
C PHE A 24 -6.52 -10.48 -3.09
N ASP A 25 -5.46 -10.32 -2.29
CA ASP A 25 -4.07 -10.32 -2.76
C ASP A 25 -3.85 -9.32 -3.92
N ARG A 26 -4.58 -8.21 -3.89
CA ARG A 26 -4.56 -7.16 -4.91
C ARG A 26 -4.50 -5.78 -4.30
N TYR A 27 -3.72 -4.91 -4.93
CA TYR A 27 -3.78 -3.48 -4.72
C TYR A 27 -4.08 -2.79 -6.05
N HIS A 28 -4.98 -1.81 -6.05
CA HIS A 28 -5.24 -0.97 -7.22
C HIS A 28 -5.01 0.49 -6.85
N CYS A 29 -4.52 1.28 -7.80
CA CYS A 29 -4.27 2.70 -7.62
C CYS A 29 -4.64 3.49 -8.88
N GLN A 30 -4.32 4.78 -8.89
CA GLN A 30 -4.44 5.61 -10.09
C GLN A 30 -3.69 4.94 -11.26
N ASN A 31 -4.34 4.91 -12.42
CA ASN A 31 -3.76 4.32 -13.62
C ASN A 31 -2.45 4.99 -14.01
N ARG A 32 -1.48 4.18 -14.41
CA ARG A 32 -0.15 4.61 -14.86
C ARG A 32 0.54 5.59 -13.89
N GLY A 33 0.32 5.41 -12.58
CA GLY A 33 1.04 6.15 -11.56
C GLY A 33 2.56 5.98 -11.70
N SER A 34 3.29 7.08 -11.56
CA SER A 34 4.75 7.06 -11.59
C SER A 34 5.29 6.67 -10.22
N PHE A 35 5.80 5.45 -10.10
CA PHE A 35 6.52 4.97 -8.92
C PHE A 35 7.94 4.59 -9.31
N GLN A 36 8.89 4.79 -8.38
CA GLN A 36 10.22 4.18 -8.50
C GLN A 36 10.07 2.66 -8.44
N PRO A 37 11.00 1.87 -9.00
CA PRO A 37 10.96 0.42 -8.83
C PRO A 37 10.95 0.01 -7.35
N PHE A 38 10.03 -0.89 -6.99
CA PHE A 38 9.91 -1.46 -5.64
C PHE A 38 9.59 -2.94 -5.69
N GLN A 39 9.94 -3.67 -4.64
CA GLN A 39 9.69 -5.12 -4.51
C GLN A 39 8.58 -5.39 -3.50
N TYR A 40 8.35 -4.48 -2.57
CA TYR A 40 7.35 -4.60 -1.52
C TYR A 40 6.46 -3.37 -1.45
N ILE A 41 5.25 -3.55 -0.94
CA ILE A 41 4.30 -2.49 -0.68
C ILE A 41 3.80 -2.58 0.75
N ALA A 42 3.66 -1.44 1.42
CA ALA A 42 3.07 -1.32 2.74
C ALA A 42 2.01 -0.22 2.75
N PHE A 43 1.03 -0.34 3.66
CA PHE A 43 -0.19 0.45 3.63
C PHE A 43 -0.25 1.38 4.83
N TYR A 44 -0.14 2.68 4.60
CA TYR A 44 -0.33 3.69 5.63
C TYR A 44 -1.80 4.06 5.73
N GLU A 45 -2.49 3.56 6.76
CA GLU A 45 -3.91 3.79 7.02
C GLU A 45 -4.10 4.28 8.46
N ARG A 46 -4.83 5.40 8.65
CA ARG A 46 -5.19 5.95 9.97
C ARG A 46 -4.01 6.08 10.95
N GLY A 47 -2.87 6.58 10.46
CA GLY A 47 -1.70 6.80 11.30
C GLY A 47 -0.89 5.54 11.61
N ASN A 48 -1.15 4.42 10.96
CA ASN A 48 -0.42 3.18 11.19
C ASN A 48 -0.04 2.48 9.88
N ILE A 49 1.03 1.70 9.94
CA ILE A 49 1.38 0.69 8.94
C ILE A 49 1.27 -0.67 9.62
N GLU A 50 0.23 -1.42 9.27
CA GLU A 50 -0.07 -2.71 9.89
C GLU A 50 0.31 -3.91 9.02
N ILE A 51 0.41 -3.70 7.70
CA ILE A 51 0.68 -4.78 6.76
C ILE A 51 1.67 -4.36 5.68
N TYR A 52 2.37 -5.35 5.17
CA TYR A 52 3.19 -5.27 3.97
C TYR A 52 3.01 -6.54 3.12
N ALA A 53 3.33 -6.45 1.84
CA ALA A 53 3.27 -7.58 0.92
C ALA A 53 4.36 -7.46 -0.14
N ARG A 54 4.80 -8.61 -0.69
CA ARG A 54 5.67 -8.62 -1.85
C ARG A 54 4.85 -8.37 -3.11
N VAL A 55 5.40 -7.65 -4.07
CA VAL A 55 4.80 -7.47 -5.40
C VAL A 55 5.25 -8.61 -6.30
N ALA A 56 4.29 -9.27 -6.96
CA ALA A 56 4.60 -10.45 -7.75
C ALA A 56 5.27 -10.13 -9.09
N ASP A 57 4.67 -9.18 -9.81
CA ASP A 57 4.98 -8.82 -11.19
C ASP A 57 4.74 -7.31 -11.37
N PRO A 58 5.23 -6.70 -12.46
CA PRO A 58 4.81 -5.37 -12.85
C PRO A 58 3.28 -5.23 -12.87
N PRO A 59 2.72 -4.05 -12.55
CA PRO A 59 1.29 -3.85 -12.52
C PRO A 59 0.66 -4.02 -13.91
N GLU A 60 -0.55 -4.53 -13.95
CA GLU A 60 -1.39 -4.43 -15.13
C GLU A 60 -1.97 -3.02 -15.20
N HIS A 61 -1.78 -2.33 -16.33
CA HIS A 61 -2.31 -0.99 -16.55
C HIS A 61 -3.64 -1.03 -17.30
N ASP A 62 -4.35 0.10 -17.29
CA ASP A 62 -5.59 0.29 -18.05
C ASP A 62 -6.70 -0.69 -17.66
N VAL A 63 -6.67 -1.19 -16.42
CA VAL A 63 -7.62 -2.17 -15.91
C VAL A 63 -8.93 -1.48 -15.52
N VAL A 64 -10.00 -1.77 -16.23
CA VAL A 64 -11.37 -1.43 -15.83
C VAL A 64 -11.95 -2.63 -15.06
N MET A 65 -12.01 -2.53 -13.73
CA MET A 65 -12.33 -3.67 -12.86
C MET A 65 -13.75 -4.21 -13.08
N SER A 66 -14.71 -3.35 -13.40
CA SER A 66 -16.09 -3.76 -13.68
C SER A 66 -16.24 -4.58 -14.97
N ALA A 67 -15.30 -4.48 -15.90
CA ALA A 67 -15.29 -5.24 -17.15
C ALA A 67 -14.72 -6.66 -16.98
N ARG A 68 -14.20 -6.99 -15.79
CA ARG A 68 -13.50 -8.25 -15.49
C ARG A 68 -14.24 -9.09 -14.48
N SER A 69 -14.75 -10.24 -14.91
CA SER A 69 -15.51 -11.16 -14.06
C SER A 69 -14.68 -11.75 -12.92
N ASP A 70 -13.38 -11.97 -13.14
CA ASP A 70 -12.42 -12.44 -12.14
C ASP A 70 -12.18 -11.41 -11.01
N LEU A 71 -12.49 -10.13 -11.25
CA LEU A 71 -12.35 -9.05 -10.27
C LEU A 71 -13.65 -8.70 -9.56
N ARG A 72 -14.75 -9.43 -9.77
CA ARG A 72 -16.09 -9.07 -9.26
C ARG A 72 -16.13 -8.76 -7.75
N ALA A 73 -15.42 -9.53 -6.93
CA ALA A 73 -15.37 -9.30 -5.48
C ALA A 73 -14.59 -8.02 -5.12
N LEU A 74 -13.47 -7.78 -5.80
CA LEU A 74 -12.67 -6.56 -5.68
C LEU A 74 -13.44 -5.32 -6.16
N THR A 75 -14.18 -5.43 -7.28
CA THR A 75 -15.06 -4.40 -7.82
C THR A 75 -16.08 -3.98 -6.77
N LYS A 76 -16.78 -4.95 -6.16
CA LYS A 76 -17.76 -4.67 -5.10
C LYS A 76 -17.11 -3.99 -3.90
N HIS A 77 -15.99 -4.52 -3.40
CA HIS A 77 -15.25 -3.90 -2.29
C HIS A 77 -14.84 -2.46 -2.61
N THR A 78 -14.40 -2.19 -3.83
CA THR A 78 -14.01 -0.85 -4.29
C THR A 78 -15.19 0.11 -4.24
N GLN A 79 -16.37 -0.31 -4.73
CA GLN A 79 -17.60 0.49 -4.69
C GLN A 79 -18.03 0.79 -3.27
N ASP A 80 -17.99 -0.21 -2.38
CA ASP A 80 -18.34 -0.07 -0.96
C ASP A 80 -17.43 0.94 -0.22
N HIS A 81 -16.26 1.26 -0.79
CA HIS A 81 -15.30 2.23 -0.27
C HIS A 81 -15.19 3.50 -1.14
N ASN A 82 -16.23 3.84 -1.90
CA ASN A 82 -16.34 5.03 -2.75
C ASN A 82 -15.31 5.13 -3.89
N GLY A 83 -14.70 4.01 -4.30
CA GLY A 83 -13.89 3.95 -5.50
C GLY A 83 -14.74 3.81 -6.77
N ASN A 84 -14.20 4.23 -7.92
CA ASN A 84 -14.87 4.11 -9.21
C ASN A 84 -14.31 2.92 -10.02
N PRO A 85 -14.92 1.72 -9.97
CA PRO A 85 -14.39 0.55 -10.66
C PRO A 85 -14.54 0.61 -12.19
N ASN A 86 -15.27 1.60 -12.73
CA ASN A 86 -15.42 1.83 -14.16
C ASN A 86 -14.28 2.68 -14.73
N GLN A 87 -13.47 3.29 -13.87
CA GLN A 87 -12.26 3.99 -14.28
C GLN A 87 -11.13 2.97 -14.53
N ALA A 88 -10.22 3.33 -15.43
CA ALA A 88 -8.97 2.59 -15.58
C ALA A 88 -8.10 2.71 -14.32
N HIS A 89 -7.46 1.62 -13.94
CA HIS A 89 -6.55 1.51 -12.79
C HIS A 89 -5.27 0.76 -13.15
N SER A 90 -4.22 1.00 -12.37
CA SER A 90 -3.09 0.05 -12.28
C SER A 90 -3.41 -0.98 -11.21
N LEU A 91 -3.29 -2.27 -11.53
CA LEU A 91 -3.56 -3.39 -10.63
C LEU A 91 -2.29 -4.18 -10.34
N TYR A 92 -1.92 -4.24 -9.06
CA TYR A 92 -0.79 -5.01 -8.54
C TYR A 92 -1.27 -6.35 -8.00
N ARG A 93 -0.49 -7.41 -8.29
CA ARG A 93 -0.60 -8.70 -7.62
C ARG A 93 0.29 -8.71 -6.39
N LEU A 94 -0.28 -9.05 -5.25
CA LEU A 94 0.43 -9.15 -3.98
C LEU A 94 0.69 -10.61 -3.67
N LEU A 95 1.83 -10.88 -3.06
CA LEU A 95 2.22 -12.17 -2.52
C LEU A 95 2.53 -12.00 -1.05
N ASP A 96 2.21 -13.03 -0.26
CA ASP A 96 2.59 -13.13 1.14
C ASP A 96 2.22 -11.87 1.95
N VAL A 97 0.94 -11.47 1.90
CA VAL A 97 0.45 -10.33 2.70
C VAL A 97 0.64 -10.66 4.18
N ARG A 98 1.47 -9.88 4.86
CA ARG A 98 1.90 -10.12 6.24
C ARG A 98 1.53 -8.96 7.14
N ARG A 99 1.21 -9.30 8.38
CA ARG A 99 0.97 -8.34 9.45
C ARG A 99 2.28 -8.00 10.16
N LEU A 100 2.44 -6.74 10.50
CA LEU A 100 3.46 -6.23 11.42
C LEU A 100 2.90 -6.30 12.84
N ASP A 101 3.68 -6.88 13.75
CA ASP A 101 3.34 -6.96 15.17
C ASP A 101 4.60 -6.63 16.01
N PRO A 102 4.67 -5.42 16.61
CA PRO A 102 3.65 -4.38 16.60
C PRO A 102 3.50 -3.69 15.24
N ALA A 103 2.37 -3.01 15.02
CA ALA A 103 2.22 -2.09 13.91
C ALA A 103 3.17 -0.89 14.06
N ILE A 104 3.56 -0.27 12.94
CA ILE A 104 4.37 0.95 12.95
C ILE A 104 3.44 2.15 13.12
N SER A 105 3.60 2.91 14.20
CA SER A 105 2.76 4.09 14.49
C SER A 105 3.35 5.38 13.95
N ASN A 106 2.49 6.27 13.47
CA ASN A 106 2.89 7.58 12.98
C ASN A 106 3.33 8.50 14.13
N ASP A 107 4.56 8.99 14.02
CA ASP A 107 5.15 10.00 14.90
C ASP A 107 5.53 11.27 14.14
N SER A 108 5.12 11.39 12.87
CA SER A 108 5.40 12.57 12.06
C SER A 108 4.63 13.79 12.59
N ARG A 109 5.35 14.90 12.81
CA ARG A 109 4.81 16.18 13.30
C ARG A 109 5.30 17.35 12.46
N THR A 110 4.48 18.39 12.31
CA THR A 110 4.91 19.71 11.81
C THR A 110 5.77 20.44 12.86
N GLY A 111 6.40 21.55 12.45
CA GLY A 111 7.15 22.42 13.37
C GLY A 111 6.30 23.05 14.49
N ASP A 112 4.98 23.18 14.30
CA ASP A 112 4.02 23.61 15.32
C ASP A 112 3.39 22.43 16.12
N GLY A 113 3.92 21.21 15.96
CA GLY A 113 3.55 20.03 16.75
C GLY A 113 2.28 19.29 16.30
N ARG A 114 1.68 19.66 15.16
CA ARG A 114 0.51 18.98 14.61
C ARG A 114 0.90 17.68 13.94
N GLU A 115 0.08 16.65 14.07
CA GLU A 115 0.30 15.40 13.35
C GLU A 115 0.14 15.60 11.83
N VAL A 116 1.09 15.02 11.08
CA VAL A 116 1.03 14.96 9.61
C VAL A 116 1.17 13.52 9.16
N ALA A 117 0.62 13.22 7.98
CA ALA A 117 0.75 11.90 7.42
C ALA A 117 2.19 11.68 6.89
N PHE A 118 2.87 10.64 7.38
CA PHE A 118 4.23 10.28 6.96
C PHE A 118 4.43 10.29 5.43
N VAL A 119 3.46 9.73 4.71
CA VAL A 119 3.45 9.61 3.24
C VAL A 119 3.41 10.93 2.47
N GLN A 120 3.21 12.08 3.14
CA GLN A 120 3.33 13.40 2.50
C GLN A 120 4.78 13.77 2.20
N ASN A 121 5.74 13.26 2.98
CA ASN A 121 7.15 13.62 2.88
C ASN A 121 8.02 12.47 2.34
N GLN A 122 7.71 11.23 2.72
CA GLN A 122 8.51 10.06 2.36
C GLN A 122 7.59 8.89 1.99
N ARG A 123 7.89 8.22 0.87
CA ARG A 123 7.08 7.09 0.37
C ARG A 123 7.87 5.81 0.12
N TYR A 124 9.19 5.85 0.25
CA TYR A 124 10.06 4.71 -0.01
C TYR A 124 10.97 4.44 1.18
N THR A 125 11.19 3.17 1.48
CA THR A 125 12.12 2.71 2.51
C THR A 125 12.63 1.31 2.13
N THR A 126 13.33 0.64 3.04
CA THR A 126 13.78 -0.74 2.84
C THR A 126 12.98 -1.71 3.67
N LEU A 127 12.93 -2.97 3.23
CA LEU A 127 12.24 -4.02 3.95
C LEU A 127 12.83 -4.23 5.35
N GLY A 128 14.14 -4.15 5.50
CA GLY A 128 14.82 -4.25 6.79
C GLY A 128 14.27 -3.25 7.80
N ARG A 129 14.10 -1.98 7.39
CA ARG A 129 13.54 -0.93 8.24
C ARG A 129 12.08 -1.20 8.59
N VAL A 130 11.25 -1.62 7.62
CA VAL A 130 9.84 -1.97 7.88
C VAL A 130 9.71 -3.10 8.90
N LEU A 131 10.62 -4.07 8.90
CA LEU A 131 10.58 -5.20 9.82
C LEU A 131 11.07 -4.86 11.23
N SER A 132 11.91 -3.83 11.40
CA SER A 132 12.45 -3.44 12.70
C SER A 132 11.75 -2.23 13.33
N ALA A 133 11.11 -1.39 12.51
CA ALA A 133 10.57 -0.12 12.96
C ALA A 133 9.35 -0.28 13.88
N ARG A 134 9.23 0.66 14.82
CA ARG A 134 8.03 0.86 15.66
C ARG A 134 7.34 2.17 15.36
N THR A 135 8.07 3.16 14.86
CA THR A 135 7.51 4.45 14.47
C THR A 135 7.95 4.87 13.07
N THR A 136 7.22 5.81 12.48
CA THR A 136 7.48 6.26 11.10
C THR A 136 8.81 6.98 10.92
N SER A 137 9.36 7.63 11.95
CA SER A 137 10.67 8.27 11.89
C SER A 137 11.83 7.28 11.70
N GLU A 138 11.65 6.01 12.09
CA GLU A 138 12.65 4.94 11.91
C GLU A 138 12.67 4.39 10.47
N LEU A 139 11.75 4.84 9.60
CA LEU A 139 11.67 4.42 8.21
C LEU A 139 12.52 5.28 7.26
N VAL A 140 13.13 6.36 7.75
CA VAL A 140 13.87 7.35 6.95
C VAL A 140 15.36 7.01 6.86
#